data_AF-A0A0A1YQA8-F1
#
_entry.id   AF-A0A0A1YQA8-F1
#
_cell.length_a   1.000
_cell.length_b   1.000
_cell.length_c   1.000
_cell.angle_alpha   90.00
_cell.angle_beta   90.00
_cell.angle_gamma   90.00
#
_symmetry.space_group_name_H-M   'P 1'
#
loop_
_entity.id
_entity.type
_entity.pdbx_description
1 polymer ?
#
loop_
_entity_poly.entity_id
_entity_poly.type
_entity_poly.pdbx_seq_one_letter_code
_entity_poly.pdbx_strand_id
1 'polypeptide(L)'
;MSNHQGHNLKLLCSHYRSIAEVCRQLAINRAQFNKYLSGQSRPTAYNLKRICDFFGIEDYELGLPAEQFARLIGVRRSGQERPAAADPLLELLQPLREHCSSLSRYCGYYFEYANCMSVPGNILLSLVQLREERGTYLFERQERQERSRADNGEADDWVRCRYLGAAFYLQDRVFLIDYESLTANEVSQTILIPSFKSRITRLNGLKTGVSSGDRRTPACTRVVWDYLGKEINRVNAYRQVMLYGPDDPRIDADIRQRLSGGQVRDGLFEVE
;
A
#
# COMPACT_ATOMS: atom_id res chain seq x y z
N MET A 1 -34.67 21.05 -26.09
CA MET A 1 -33.35 20.37 -26.09
C MET A 1 -32.32 21.39 -25.62
N SER A 2 -31.73 21.18 -24.44
CA SER A 2 -30.84 22.17 -23.80
C SER A 2 -29.59 22.38 -24.64
N ASN A 3 -29.37 23.62 -25.11
CA ASN A 3 -28.26 23.95 -25.99
C ASN A 3 -26.99 24.18 -25.14
N HIS A 4 -26.25 23.12 -24.83
CA HIS A 4 -25.05 23.16 -23.98
C HIS A 4 -23.84 23.86 -24.64
N GLN A 5 -23.91 24.09 -25.95
CA GLN A 5 -22.85 24.68 -26.79
C GLN A 5 -22.30 26.01 -26.25
N GLY A 6 -23.16 26.96 -25.86
CA GLY A 6 -22.70 28.26 -25.36
C GLY A 6 -21.96 28.18 -24.02
N HIS A 7 -22.42 27.28 -23.13
CA HIS A 7 -21.77 27.04 -21.84
C HIS A 7 -20.40 26.36 -22.02
N ASN A 8 -20.34 25.36 -22.90
CA ASN A 8 -19.11 24.64 -23.23
C ASN A 8 -18.07 25.56 -23.90
N LEU A 9 -18.49 26.46 -24.80
CA LEU A 9 -17.61 27.47 -25.38
C LEU A 9 -17.04 28.45 -24.34
N LYS A 10 -17.84 28.87 -23.35
CA LYS A 10 -17.35 29.70 -22.24
C LYS A 10 -16.29 28.97 -21.42
N LEU A 11 -16.49 27.67 -21.20
CA LEU A 11 -15.54 26.84 -20.46
C LEU A 11 -14.20 26.74 -21.19
N LEU A 12 -14.21 26.49 -22.50
CA LEU A 12 -12.99 26.51 -23.33
C LEU A 12 -12.26 27.86 -23.27
N CYS A 13 -12.99 28.97 -23.34
CA CYS A 13 -12.41 30.30 -23.28
C CYS A 13 -11.81 30.65 -21.91
N SER A 14 -12.18 29.94 -20.83
CA SER A 14 -11.66 30.22 -19.48
C SER A 14 -10.17 29.88 -19.30
N HIS A 15 -9.59 29.11 -20.21
CA HIS A 15 -8.15 28.78 -20.23
C HIS A 15 -7.27 29.88 -20.82
N TYR A 16 -7.89 30.91 -21.39
CA TYR A 16 -7.19 32.01 -22.03
C TYR A 16 -7.34 33.28 -21.21
N ARG A 17 -6.38 34.21 -21.34
CA ARG A 17 -6.35 35.43 -20.54
C ARG A 17 -7.59 36.30 -20.75
N SER A 18 -8.21 36.25 -21.93
CA SER A 18 -9.49 36.93 -22.20
C SER A 18 -10.21 36.38 -23.43
N ILE A 19 -11.53 36.55 -23.48
CA ILE A 19 -12.33 36.26 -24.69
C ILE A 19 -11.84 37.07 -25.90
N ALA A 20 -11.34 38.29 -25.67
CA ALA A 20 -10.82 39.14 -26.75
C ALA A 20 -9.57 38.55 -27.42
N GLU A 21 -8.74 37.84 -26.67
CA GLU A 21 -7.59 37.11 -27.20
C GLU A 21 -8.02 35.93 -28.07
N VAL A 22 -8.96 35.14 -27.59
CA VAL A 22 -9.56 34.02 -28.34
C VAL A 22 -10.19 34.51 -29.65
N CYS A 23 -10.94 35.61 -29.62
CA CYS A 23 -11.55 36.19 -30.83
C CYS A 23 -10.50 36.59 -31.88
N ARG A 24 -9.34 37.12 -31.45
CA ARG A 24 -8.24 37.49 -32.35
C ARG A 24 -7.60 36.27 -32.99
N GLN A 25 -7.34 35.21 -32.22
CA GLN A 25 -6.73 33.98 -32.74
C GLN A 25 -7.68 33.21 -33.67
N LEU A 26 -8.98 33.20 -33.34
CA LEU A 26 -10.02 32.63 -34.21
C LEU A 26 -10.37 33.50 -35.42
N ALA A 27 -9.90 34.76 -35.47
CA ALA A 27 -10.34 35.78 -36.43
C ALA A 27 -11.87 35.88 -36.58
N ILE A 28 -12.59 35.81 -35.45
CA ILE A 28 -14.06 35.96 -35.40
C ILE A 28 -14.39 37.29 -34.72
N ASN A 29 -15.37 38.01 -35.25
CA ASN A 29 -15.85 39.26 -34.67
C ASN A 29 -16.34 39.03 -33.22
N ARG A 30 -15.88 39.85 -32.26
CA ARG A 30 -16.22 39.71 -30.84
C ARG A 30 -17.73 39.79 -30.55
N ALA A 31 -18.46 40.65 -31.25
CA ALA A 31 -19.92 40.76 -31.07
C ALA A 31 -20.62 39.49 -31.56
N GLN A 32 -20.13 38.89 -32.63
CA GLN A 32 -20.62 37.61 -33.14
C GLN A 32 -20.26 36.45 -32.20
N PHE A 33 -19.02 36.39 -31.71
CA PHE A 33 -18.58 35.36 -30.79
C PHE A 33 -19.33 35.41 -29.45
N ASN A 34 -19.62 36.60 -28.92
CA ASN A 34 -20.43 36.78 -27.72
C ASN A 34 -21.86 36.22 -27.87
N LYS A 35 -22.45 36.29 -29.08
CA LYS A 35 -23.76 35.68 -29.37
C LYS A 35 -23.69 34.15 -29.35
N TYR A 36 -22.55 33.56 -29.70
CA TYR A 36 -22.32 32.11 -29.55
C TYR A 36 -22.20 31.72 -28.07
N LEU A 37 -21.44 32.48 -27.28
CA LEU A 37 -21.26 32.24 -25.84
C LEU A 37 -22.58 32.36 -25.05
N SER A 38 -23.45 33.29 -25.42
CA SER A 38 -24.77 33.45 -24.80
C SER A 38 -25.81 32.45 -25.30
N GLY A 39 -25.49 31.66 -26.33
CA GLY A 39 -26.43 30.73 -26.97
C GLY A 39 -27.50 31.42 -27.82
N GLN A 40 -27.37 32.72 -28.10
CA GLN A 40 -28.31 33.50 -28.91
C GLN A 40 -28.22 33.16 -30.40
N SER A 41 -27.07 32.67 -30.87
CA SER A 41 -26.88 32.19 -32.25
C SER A 41 -25.96 30.98 -32.28
N ARG A 42 -26.09 30.13 -33.30
CA ARG A 42 -25.16 29.02 -33.55
C ARG A 42 -24.06 29.43 -34.53
N PRO A 43 -22.81 28.96 -34.34
CA PRO A 43 -21.76 29.14 -35.33
C PRO A 43 -22.16 28.49 -36.67
N THR A 44 -21.78 29.13 -37.79
CA THR A 44 -21.86 28.49 -39.11
C THR A 44 -20.90 27.30 -39.16
N ALA A 45 -21.12 26.33 -40.05
CA ALA A 45 -20.24 25.14 -40.18
C ALA A 45 -18.75 25.51 -40.33
N TYR A 46 -18.46 26.57 -41.10
CA TYR A 46 -17.10 27.10 -41.25
C TYR A 46 -16.51 27.62 -39.92
N ASN A 47 -17.27 28.42 -39.18
CA ASN A 47 -16.81 28.96 -37.90
C ASN A 47 -16.73 27.88 -36.81
N LEU A 48 -17.65 26.90 -36.84
CA LEU A 48 -17.68 25.77 -35.93
C LEU A 48 -16.43 24.91 -36.10
N LYS A 49 -16.08 24.56 -37.34
CA LYS A 49 -14.84 23.84 -37.64
C LYS A 49 -13.61 24.60 -37.15
N ARG A 50 -13.52 25.91 -37.42
CA ARG A 50 -12.40 26.73 -36.94
C ARG A 50 -12.29 26.78 -35.41
N ILE A 51 -13.43 26.84 -34.72
CA ILE A 51 -13.48 26.80 -33.26
C ILE A 51 -12.99 25.43 -32.76
N CYS A 52 -13.51 24.35 -33.33
CA CYS A 52 -13.12 22.97 -33.03
C CYS A 52 -11.61 22.74 -33.25
N ASP A 53 -11.09 23.10 -34.43
CA ASP A 53 -9.66 22.98 -34.77
C ASP A 53 -8.76 23.76 -33.80
N PHE A 54 -9.20 24.96 -33.39
CA PHE A 54 -8.45 25.81 -32.47
C PHE A 54 -8.36 25.23 -31.05
N PHE A 55 -9.45 24.61 -30.57
CA PHE A 55 -9.50 24.02 -29.24
C PHE A 55 -9.12 22.53 -29.21
N GLY A 56 -8.90 21.90 -30.37
CA GLY A 56 -8.55 20.49 -30.49
C GLY A 56 -9.69 19.54 -30.10
N ILE A 57 -10.94 19.90 -30.44
CA ILE A 57 -12.15 19.12 -30.14
C ILE A 57 -12.97 18.88 -31.41
N GLU A 58 -13.87 17.90 -31.38
CA GLU A 58 -14.83 17.59 -32.44
C GLU A 58 -16.18 18.28 -32.20
N ASP A 59 -16.97 18.51 -33.26
CA ASP A 59 -18.26 19.23 -33.17
C ASP A 59 -19.26 18.56 -32.19
N TYR A 60 -19.36 17.23 -32.23
CA TYR A 60 -20.27 16.49 -31.36
C TYR A 60 -19.89 16.63 -29.87
N GLU A 61 -18.62 16.87 -29.54
CA GLU A 61 -18.17 17.05 -28.17
C GLU A 61 -18.69 18.37 -27.60
N LEU A 62 -18.72 19.42 -28.41
CA LEU A 62 -19.20 20.74 -27.99
C LEU A 62 -20.70 20.73 -27.61
N GLY A 63 -21.46 19.76 -28.12
CA GLY A 63 -22.86 19.55 -27.81
C GLY A 63 -23.15 18.75 -26.53
N LEU A 64 -22.12 18.16 -25.90
CA LEU A 64 -22.30 17.30 -24.73
C LEU A 64 -22.83 18.05 -23.50
N PRO A 65 -23.51 17.36 -22.56
CA PRO A 65 -23.83 17.92 -21.26
C PRO A 65 -22.57 18.50 -20.59
N ALA A 66 -22.69 19.67 -19.97
CA ALA A 66 -21.54 20.43 -19.46
C ALA A 66 -20.60 19.62 -18.54
N GLU A 67 -21.14 18.69 -17.75
CA GLU A 67 -20.33 17.81 -16.90
C GLU A 67 -19.56 16.72 -17.65
N GLN A 68 -20.10 16.24 -18.78
CA GLN A 68 -19.40 15.28 -19.64
C GLN A 68 -18.33 16.02 -20.46
N PHE A 69 -18.67 17.19 -20.98
CA PHE A 69 -17.73 18.03 -21.71
C PHE A 69 -16.55 18.43 -20.82
N ALA A 70 -16.78 18.95 -19.61
CA ALA A 70 -15.73 19.34 -18.67
C ALA A 70 -14.74 18.21 -18.32
N ARG A 71 -15.20 16.95 -18.35
CA ARG A 71 -14.34 15.76 -18.16
C ARG A 71 -13.41 15.52 -19.35
N LEU A 72 -13.90 15.69 -20.58
CA LEU A 72 -13.10 15.53 -21.80
C LEU A 72 -12.00 16.58 -21.90
N ILE A 73 -12.32 17.84 -21.63
CA ILE A 73 -11.35 18.95 -21.74
C ILE A 73 -10.39 19.06 -20.54
N GLY A 74 -10.48 18.16 -19.56
CA GLY A 74 -9.60 18.16 -18.39
C GLY A 74 -9.72 19.41 -17.51
N VAL A 75 -10.79 20.20 -17.71
CA VAL A 75 -10.98 21.51 -17.07
C VAL A 75 -11.48 21.29 -15.65
N ARG A 76 -10.50 21.10 -14.78
CA ARG A 76 -10.65 21.23 -13.34
C ARG A 76 -11.06 22.67 -13.09
N ARG A 77 -12.29 22.90 -12.63
CA ARG A 77 -12.71 24.20 -12.09
C ARG A 77 -11.71 24.59 -11.01
N SER A 78 -10.87 25.58 -11.32
CA SER A 78 -10.06 26.28 -10.35
C SER A 78 -10.99 26.88 -9.31
N GLY A 79 -11.06 26.27 -8.12
CA GLY A 79 -11.85 26.78 -7.00
C GLY A 79 -12.85 25.81 -6.36
N GLN A 80 -12.94 24.56 -6.80
CA GLN A 80 -13.48 23.48 -5.97
C GLN A 80 -12.39 22.45 -5.74
N GLU A 81 -11.61 22.64 -4.67
CA GLU A 81 -11.00 21.51 -3.99
C GLU A 81 -12.14 20.58 -3.59
N ARG A 82 -12.45 19.60 -4.45
CA ARG A 82 -12.91 18.33 -3.91
C ARG A 82 -11.85 17.94 -2.88
N PRO A 83 -12.20 17.52 -1.65
CA PRO A 83 -11.25 16.74 -0.89
C PRO A 83 -10.77 15.68 -1.87
N ALA A 84 -9.44 15.59 -2.06
CA ALA A 84 -8.86 14.59 -2.94
C ALA A 84 -9.64 13.30 -2.69
N ALA A 85 -10.28 12.73 -3.73
CA ALA A 85 -11.07 11.52 -3.56
C ALA A 85 -10.22 10.60 -2.70
N ALA A 86 -10.72 10.26 -1.51
CA ALA A 86 -9.86 9.67 -0.51
C ALA A 86 -9.32 8.37 -1.12
N ASP A 87 -8.06 8.08 -0.85
CA ASP A 87 -7.41 6.90 -1.40
C ASP A 87 -8.34 5.68 -1.18
N PRO A 88 -8.75 4.95 -2.23
CA PRO A 88 -9.76 3.90 -2.09
C PRO A 88 -9.37 2.81 -1.08
N LEU A 89 -8.07 2.57 -0.89
CA LEU A 89 -7.58 1.65 0.14
C LEU A 89 -7.77 2.25 1.53
N LEU A 90 -7.55 3.56 1.70
CA LEU A 90 -7.82 4.25 2.96
C LEU A 90 -9.31 4.24 3.30
N GLU A 91 -10.19 4.47 2.32
CA GLU A 91 -11.65 4.35 2.49
C GLU A 91 -12.05 2.92 2.88
N LEU A 92 -11.51 1.91 2.18
CA LEU A 92 -11.76 0.50 2.47
C LEU A 92 -11.34 0.09 3.88
N LEU A 93 -10.18 0.58 4.35
CA LEU A 93 -9.63 0.22 5.66
C LEU A 93 -10.22 1.05 6.81
N GLN A 94 -10.95 2.13 6.53
CA GLN A 94 -11.49 3.00 7.57
C GLN A 94 -12.41 2.25 8.56
N PRO A 95 -13.42 1.47 8.12
CA PRO A 95 -14.27 0.72 9.06
C PRO A 95 -13.48 -0.27 9.91
N LEU A 96 -12.46 -0.93 9.33
CA LEU A 96 -11.59 -1.83 10.08
C LEU A 96 -10.87 -1.08 11.21
N ARG A 97 -10.32 0.11 10.93
CA ARG A 97 -9.64 0.94 11.93
C ARG A 97 -10.57 1.34 13.08
N GLU A 98 -11.83 1.64 12.80
CA GLU A 98 -12.82 2.03 13.81
C GLU A 98 -13.21 0.86 14.76
N HIS A 99 -13.13 -0.38 14.28
CA HIS A 99 -13.45 -1.58 15.09
C HIS A 99 -12.22 -2.19 15.78
N CYS A 100 -11.00 -1.83 15.37
CA CYS A 100 -9.80 -2.34 16.01
C CYS A 100 -9.60 -1.72 17.39
N SER A 101 -9.20 -2.54 18.37
CA SER A 101 -8.81 -2.02 19.69
C SER A 101 -7.31 -1.68 19.74
N SER A 102 -6.88 -1.04 20.84
CA SER A 102 -5.50 -0.59 21.01
C SER A 102 -4.51 -1.76 21.13
N LEU A 103 -3.39 -1.64 20.41
CA LEU A 103 -2.19 -2.46 20.54
C LEU A 103 -1.08 -1.78 21.35
N SER A 104 -1.32 -0.62 21.98
CA SER A 104 -0.25 0.18 22.64
C SER A 104 0.52 -0.64 23.69
N ARG A 105 -0.14 -1.61 24.33
CA ARG A 105 0.49 -2.56 25.26
C ARG A 105 1.53 -3.46 24.60
N TYR A 106 1.31 -3.83 23.35
CA TYR A 106 2.19 -4.69 22.56
C TYR A 106 3.28 -3.89 21.82
N CYS A 107 3.30 -2.56 21.89
CA CYS A 107 4.37 -1.79 21.26
C CYS A 107 5.74 -2.04 21.91
N GLY A 108 6.76 -2.15 21.07
CA GLY A 108 8.14 -2.42 21.45
C GLY A 108 8.85 -3.30 20.42
N TYR A 109 9.95 -3.90 20.85
CA TYR A 109 10.80 -4.75 20.04
C TYR A 109 10.54 -6.21 20.33
N TYR A 110 10.61 -7.02 19.29
CA TYR A 110 10.47 -8.46 19.36
C TYR A 110 11.54 -9.15 18.53
N PHE A 111 11.95 -10.32 18.98
CA PHE A 111 12.54 -11.31 18.10
C PHE A 111 11.44 -12.21 17.54
N GLU A 112 11.32 -12.23 16.21
CA GLU A 112 10.47 -13.16 15.48
C GLU A 112 11.30 -14.40 15.11
N TYR A 113 10.88 -15.57 15.56
CA TYR A 113 11.41 -16.86 15.16
C TYR A 113 10.38 -17.56 14.27
N ALA A 114 10.79 -17.96 13.07
CA ALA A 114 9.94 -18.70 12.14
C ALA A 114 10.76 -19.70 11.32
N ASN A 115 10.17 -20.82 10.90
CA ASN A 115 10.83 -21.66 9.90
C ASN A 115 10.98 -20.89 8.58
N CYS A 116 12.19 -20.92 8.02
CA CYS A 116 12.53 -20.18 6.81
C CYS A 116 11.84 -20.82 5.59
N MET A 117 11.06 -20.03 4.84
CA MET A 117 10.34 -20.50 3.65
C MET A 117 11.25 -20.58 2.40
N SER A 118 12.33 -19.80 2.35
CA SER A 118 13.33 -19.82 1.26
C SER A 118 14.40 -20.89 1.47
N VAL A 119 14.75 -21.19 2.72
CA VAL A 119 15.73 -22.22 3.08
C VAL A 119 15.10 -23.20 4.08
N PRO A 120 14.24 -24.13 3.62
CA PRO A 120 13.54 -25.08 4.48
C PRO A 120 14.48 -25.84 5.43
N GLY A 121 14.02 -26.11 6.64
CA GLY A 121 14.79 -26.79 7.68
C GLY A 121 15.62 -25.86 8.57
N ASN A 122 15.74 -24.57 8.22
CA ASN A 122 16.39 -23.57 9.06
C ASN A 122 15.38 -22.65 9.75
N ILE A 123 15.77 -22.07 10.88
CA ILE A 123 14.99 -21.09 11.61
C ILE A 123 15.54 -19.71 11.28
N LEU A 124 14.66 -18.82 10.82
CA LEU A 124 15.00 -17.43 10.57
C LEU A 124 14.66 -16.60 11.82
N LEU A 125 15.65 -15.86 12.32
CA LEU A 125 15.47 -14.90 13.40
C LEU A 125 15.43 -13.48 12.83
N SER A 126 14.30 -12.81 13.01
CA SER A 126 14.05 -11.47 12.49
C SER A 126 13.82 -10.49 13.65
N LEU A 127 14.27 -9.24 13.49
CA LEU A 127 14.01 -8.19 14.47
C LEU A 127 12.77 -7.40 14.05
N VAL A 128 11.78 -7.33 14.93
CA VAL A 128 10.53 -6.59 14.71
C VAL A 128 10.44 -5.41 15.67
N GLN A 129 9.98 -4.27 15.17
CA GLN A 129 9.58 -3.13 15.98
C GLN A 129 8.11 -2.80 15.70
N LEU A 130 7.23 -3.02 16.68
CA LEU A 130 5.83 -2.60 16.63
C LEU A 130 5.69 -1.23 17.32
N ARG A 131 5.14 -0.25 16.61
CA ARG A 131 4.96 1.12 17.11
C ARG A 131 3.57 1.66 16.80
N GLU A 132 3.15 2.62 17.59
CA GLU A 132 1.96 3.42 17.32
C GLU A 132 2.37 4.70 16.59
N GLU A 133 1.66 5.03 15.52
CA GLU A 133 1.88 6.23 14.72
C GLU A 133 0.51 6.84 14.37
N ARG A 134 0.19 7.99 14.99
CA ARG A 134 -1.08 8.72 14.79
C ARG A 134 -2.33 7.84 14.97
N GLY A 135 -2.33 6.98 16.00
CA GLY A 135 -3.43 6.06 16.32
C GLY A 135 -3.52 4.81 15.44
N THR A 136 -2.55 4.61 14.53
CA THR A 136 -2.41 3.38 13.74
C THR A 136 -1.20 2.60 14.22
N TYR A 137 -1.26 1.27 14.23
CA TYR A 137 -0.12 0.44 14.62
C TYR A 137 0.63 -0.03 13.39
N LEU A 138 1.89 0.34 13.31
CA LEU A 138 2.79 0.00 12.21
C LEU A 138 3.95 -0.80 12.76
N PHE A 139 4.50 -1.67 11.93
CA PHE A 139 5.70 -2.39 12.31
C PHE A 139 6.73 -2.41 11.19
N GLU A 140 7.97 -2.56 11.60
CA GLU A 140 9.11 -2.81 10.73
C GLU A 140 9.75 -4.12 11.14
N ARG A 141 10.06 -4.97 10.16
CA ARG A 141 10.70 -6.26 10.37
C ARG A 141 11.95 -6.36 9.52
N GLN A 142 13.05 -6.80 10.14
CA GLN A 142 14.37 -6.82 9.52
C GLN A 142 14.98 -8.19 9.59
N GLU A 143 15.53 -8.62 8.46
CA GLU A 143 16.12 -9.94 8.30
C GLU A 143 17.50 -9.82 7.66
N ARG A 144 18.32 -10.85 7.91
CA ARG A 144 19.61 -11.03 7.25
C ARG A 144 19.70 -12.49 6.81
N GLN A 145 19.82 -12.71 5.51
CA GLN A 145 19.96 -14.04 4.94
C GLN A 145 21.30 -14.12 4.19
N GLU A 146 22.03 -15.21 4.39
CA GLU A 146 23.20 -15.52 3.58
C GLU A 146 22.74 -16.04 2.21
N ARG A 147 23.35 -15.53 1.13
CA ARG A 147 23.10 -16.09 -0.21
C ARG A 147 23.68 -17.49 -0.26
N SER A 148 22.84 -18.51 -0.37
CA SER A 148 23.30 -19.85 -0.75
C SER A 148 23.68 -19.82 -2.23
N ARG A 149 24.92 -19.45 -2.55
CA ARG A 149 25.51 -19.69 -3.88
C ARG A 149 25.96 -21.14 -3.96
N ALA A 150 25.46 -21.85 -4.96
CA ALA A 150 25.91 -23.19 -5.33
C ALA A 150 27.27 -23.20 -6.05
N ASP A 151 28.05 -22.11 -6.01
CA ASP A 151 29.35 -22.03 -6.68
C ASP A 151 30.37 -21.34 -5.78
N ASN A 152 31.52 -22.00 -5.65
CA ASN A 152 32.70 -21.62 -4.89
C ASN A 152 33.10 -20.15 -5.16
N GLY A 153 33.04 -19.32 -4.12
CA GLY A 153 33.58 -17.97 -4.14
C GLY A 153 33.33 -17.27 -2.82
N GLU A 154 34.40 -17.09 -2.03
CA GLU A 154 34.42 -16.27 -0.82
C GLU A 154 33.92 -14.86 -1.11
N ALA A 155 32.66 -14.60 -0.77
CA ALA A 155 32.13 -13.26 -0.61
C ALA A 155 31.02 -13.31 0.44
N ASP A 156 31.27 -12.59 1.54
CA ASP A 156 30.40 -12.34 2.68
C ASP A 156 29.19 -11.47 2.23
N ASP A 157 28.38 -11.98 1.29
CA ASP A 157 27.34 -11.23 0.57
C ASP A 157 25.97 -11.49 1.22
N TRP A 158 25.78 -10.92 2.41
CA TRP A 158 24.55 -11.07 3.18
C TRP A 158 23.49 -10.15 2.61
N VAL A 159 22.32 -10.71 2.29
CA VAL A 159 21.17 -9.94 1.82
C VAL A 159 20.38 -9.46 3.04
N ARG A 160 20.11 -8.16 3.07
CA ARG A 160 19.22 -7.55 4.06
C ARG A 160 17.85 -7.41 3.45
N CYS A 161 16.84 -7.82 4.21
CA CYS A 161 15.44 -7.62 3.83
C CYS A 161 14.79 -6.70 4.85
N ARG A 162 14.01 -5.72 4.39
CA ARG A 162 13.30 -4.78 5.25
C ARG A 162 11.83 -4.79 4.90
N TYR A 163 11.00 -5.17 5.85
CA TYR A 163 9.56 -5.29 5.68
C TYR A 163 8.85 -4.17 6.43
N LEU A 164 7.84 -3.58 5.78
CA LEU A 164 7.00 -2.53 6.35
C LEU A 164 5.56 -3.03 6.37
N GLY A 165 4.88 -2.85 7.51
CA GLY A 165 3.55 -3.40 7.68
C GLY A 165 2.67 -2.65 8.67
N ALA A 166 1.41 -3.05 8.70
CA ALA A 166 0.40 -2.58 9.63
C ALA A 166 -0.12 -3.73 10.48
N ALA A 167 -0.46 -3.42 11.73
CA ALA A 167 -1.02 -4.35 12.70
C ALA A 167 -2.41 -3.91 13.13
N PHE A 168 -3.31 -4.88 13.29
CA PHE A 168 -4.72 -4.69 13.64
C PHE A 168 -5.05 -5.62 14.80
N TYR A 169 -5.75 -5.12 15.81
CA TYR A 169 -6.23 -5.95 16.92
C TYR A 169 -7.74 -6.05 16.88
N LEU A 170 -8.22 -7.25 16.59
CA LEU A 170 -9.64 -7.50 16.36
C LEU A 170 -9.99 -8.87 16.97
N GLN A 171 -11.05 -8.91 17.78
CA GLN A 171 -11.58 -10.15 18.36
C GLN A 171 -10.48 -11.05 18.98
N ASP A 172 -9.66 -10.46 19.86
CA ASP A 172 -8.57 -11.15 20.57
C ASP A 172 -7.53 -11.84 19.67
N ARG A 173 -7.26 -11.27 18.49
CA ARG A 173 -6.16 -11.67 17.61
C ARG A 173 -5.44 -10.44 17.10
N VAL A 174 -4.11 -10.55 16.96
CA VAL A 174 -3.28 -9.53 16.31
C VAL A 174 -3.06 -9.96 14.87
N PHE A 175 -3.62 -9.22 13.92
CA PHE A 175 -3.43 -9.44 12.48
C PHE A 175 -2.37 -8.49 11.97
N LEU A 176 -1.40 -9.00 11.22
CA LEU A 176 -0.32 -8.23 10.65
C LEU A 176 -0.22 -8.52 9.16
N ILE A 177 0.01 -7.47 8.38
CA ILE A 177 0.34 -7.57 6.96
C ILE A 177 1.57 -6.71 6.68
N ASP A 178 2.58 -7.28 6.02
CA ASP A 178 3.77 -6.55 5.56
C ASP A 178 4.16 -6.89 4.13
N TYR A 179 4.99 -6.03 3.56
CA TYR A 179 5.66 -6.26 2.28
C TYR A 179 7.15 -5.96 2.39
N GLU A 180 7.96 -6.65 1.58
CA GLU A 180 9.40 -6.40 1.50
C GLU A 180 9.64 -5.08 0.73
N SER A 181 10.18 -4.07 1.40
CA SER A 181 10.22 -2.69 0.90
C SER A 181 11.36 -2.39 -0.07
N LEU A 182 12.41 -3.21 -0.14
CA LEU A 182 13.56 -2.95 -1.02
C LEU A 182 13.33 -3.45 -2.46
N THR A 183 12.59 -4.55 -2.61
CA THR A 183 12.36 -5.25 -3.88
C THR A 183 10.89 -5.46 -4.20
N ALA A 184 9.98 -5.33 -3.22
CA ALA A 184 8.54 -5.56 -3.37
C ALA A 184 8.18 -6.97 -3.86
N ASN A 185 9.05 -7.95 -3.59
CA ASN A 185 8.90 -9.31 -4.10
C ASN A 185 8.04 -10.22 -3.21
N GLU A 186 7.81 -9.82 -1.96
CA GLU A 186 7.13 -10.63 -0.95
C GLU A 186 6.10 -9.79 -0.18
N VAL A 187 4.95 -10.41 0.05
CA VAL A 187 3.94 -9.96 1.02
C VAL A 187 3.78 -11.11 2.02
N SER A 188 3.74 -10.79 3.31
CA SER A 188 3.48 -11.77 4.36
C SER A 188 2.32 -11.33 5.23
N GLN A 189 1.62 -12.32 5.78
CA GLN A 189 0.55 -12.11 6.75
C GLN A 189 0.84 -12.94 7.98
N THR A 190 0.69 -12.33 9.15
CA THR A 190 0.91 -12.98 10.44
C THR A 190 -0.30 -12.80 11.33
N ILE A 191 -0.71 -13.86 12.02
CA ILE A 191 -1.78 -13.81 13.03
C ILE A 191 -1.19 -14.29 14.34
N LEU A 192 -1.17 -13.43 15.36
CA LEU A 192 -0.66 -13.76 16.69
C LEU A 192 -1.81 -13.88 17.70
N ILE A 193 -1.63 -14.82 18.63
CA ILE A 193 -2.46 -14.98 19.81
C ILE A 193 -1.92 -14.02 20.90
N PRO A 194 -2.73 -13.05 21.36
CA PRO A 194 -2.33 -12.11 22.39
C PRO A 194 -2.07 -12.81 23.73
N SER A 195 -1.13 -12.28 24.52
CA SER A 195 -0.96 -12.70 25.92
C SER A 195 -1.94 -11.97 26.83
N PHE A 196 -2.70 -12.72 27.63
CA PHE A 196 -3.60 -12.20 28.67
C PHE A 196 -2.93 -12.08 30.05
N LYS A 197 -1.65 -12.44 30.17
CA LYS A 197 -0.88 -12.30 31.42
C LYS A 197 -0.51 -10.84 31.64
N SER A 198 -0.15 -10.44 32.87
CA SER A 198 0.24 -9.06 33.21
C SER A 198 1.50 -8.56 32.48
N ARG A 199 2.42 -9.47 32.15
CA ARG A 199 3.62 -9.20 31.34
C ARG A 199 3.56 -9.93 30.01
N ILE A 200 3.94 -9.25 28.95
CA ILE A 200 4.15 -9.86 27.64
C ILE A 200 5.55 -10.44 27.66
N THR A 201 5.64 -11.75 27.46
CA THR A 201 6.91 -12.44 27.26
C THR A 201 6.98 -12.96 25.84
N ARG A 202 5.94 -13.69 25.41
CA ARG A 202 5.87 -14.31 24.09
C ARG A 202 4.48 -14.17 23.48
N LEU A 203 4.44 -14.10 22.16
CA LEU A 203 3.23 -14.24 21.36
C LEU A 203 3.47 -15.38 20.36
N ASN A 204 2.51 -16.28 20.22
CA ASN A 204 2.59 -17.39 19.27
C ASN A 204 1.61 -17.14 18.14
N GLY A 205 1.86 -17.71 16.98
CA GLY A 205 0.95 -17.54 15.87
C GLY A 205 1.32 -18.31 14.62
N LEU A 206 0.68 -17.87 13.54
CA LEU A 206 0.89 -18.36 12.18
C LEU A 206 1.38 -17.23 11.29
N LYS A 207 2.30 -17.56 10.41
CA LYS A 207 2.77 -16.69 9.35
C LYS A 207 2.62 -17.39 8.00
N THR A 208 1.99 -16.71 7.07
CA THR A 208 1.87 -17.13 5.68
C THR A 208 2.56 -16.13 4.78
N GLY A 209 3.17 -16.62 3.71
CA GLY A 209 3.93 -15.81 2.80
C GLY A 209 4.29 -16.61 1.56
N VAL A 210 5.05 -15.96 0.68
CA VAL A 210 5.57 -16.59 -0.52
C VAL A 210 7.08 -16.62 -0.41
N SER A 211 7.66 -17.82 -0.50
CA SER A 211 9.11 -17.97 -0.51
C SER A 211 9.74 -17.10 -1.60
N SER A 212 10.82 -16.40 -1.25
CA SER A 212 11.61 -15.61 -2.20
C SER A 212 12.47 -16.47 -3.14
N GLY A 213 12.49 -17.80 -2.97
CA GLY A 213 13.19 -18.72 -3.87
C GLY A 213 12.47 -18.93 -5.22
N ASP A 214 13.17 -19.53 -6.19
CA ASP A 214 12.73 -19.63 -7.59
C ASP A 214 11.33 -20.22 -7.78
N ARG A 215 10.91 -21.12 -6.89
CA ARG A 215 9.60 -21.78 -6.99
C ARG A 215 8.44 -20.91 -6.49
N ARG A 216 8.71 -19.77 -5.83
CA ARG A 216 7.73 -18.83 -5.24
C ARG A 216 6.51 -19.53 -4.66
N THR A 217 6.76 -20.61 -3.92
CA THR A 217 5.69 -21.47 -3.42
C THR A 217 5.06 -20.80 -2.20
N PRO A 218 3.74 -20.62 -2.18
CA PRO A 218 3.04 -20.17 -0.97
C PRO A 218 3.27 -21.18 0.16
N ALA A 219 3.58 -20.68 1.35
CA ALA A 219 3.83 -21.51 2.51
C ALA A 219 3.26 -20.87 3.78
N CYS A 220 2.94 -21.72 4.75
CA CYS A 220 2.50 -21.31 6.07
C CYS A 220 3.42 -21.97 7.12
N THR A 221 3.76 -21.24 8.16
CA THR A 221 4.64 -21.69 9.23
C THR A 221 4.18 -21.17 10.58
N ARG A 222 4.55 -21.87 11.65
CA ARG A 222 4.43 -21.37 13.01
C ARG A 222 5.43 -20.24 13.23
N VAL A 223 5.04 -19.27 14.06
CA VAL A 223 5.90 -18.15 14.43
C VAL A 223 5.82 -17.90 15.93
N VAL A 224 6.94 -17.51 16.52
CA VAL A 224 7.05 -17.09 17.92
C VAL A 224 7.68 -15.71 17.96
N TRP A 225 7.00 -14.77 18.62
CA TRP A 225 7.54 -13.44 18.91
C TRP A 225 7.93 -13.37 20.38
N ASP A 226 9.21 -13.18 20.67
CA ASP A 226 9.76 -13.00 22.01
C ASP A 226 9.98 -11.51 22.28
N TYR A 227 9.37 -10.99 23.35
CA TYR A 227 9.35 -9.56 23.64
C TYR A 227 10.65 -9.09 24.30
N LEU A 228 11.28 -8.10 23.69
CA LEU A 228 12.56 -7.53 24.14
C LEU A 228 12.41 -6.26 24.97
N GLY A 229 11.21 -5.68 25.02
CA GLY A 229 10.94 -4.41 25.67
C GLY A 229 10.78 -3.24 24.69
N LYS A 230 10.59 -2.04 25.24
CA LYS A 230 10.42 -0.81 24.44
C LYS A 230 11.72 -0.24 23.91
N GLU A 231 12.84 -0.59 24.55
CA GLU A 231 14.17 -0.14 24.19
C GLU A 231 15.10 -1.35 24.18
N ILE A 232 16.01 -1.39 23.22
CA ILE A 232 16.98 -2.47 23.05
C ILE A 232 18.34 -1.90 22.66
N ASN A 233 19.41 -2.65 22.95
CA ASN A 233 20.68 -2.41 22.28
C ASN A 233 20.58 -2.93 20.84
N ARG A 234 20.32 -2.02 19.89
CA ARG A 234 20.10 -2.35 18.48
C ARG A 234 21.28 -3.11 17.88
N VAL A 235 22.52 -2.74 18.20
CA VAL A 235 23.71 -3.40 17.66
C VAL A 235 23.75 -4.88 18.06
N ASN A 236 23.50 -5.16 19.34
CA ASN A 236 23.48 -6.54 19.84
C ASN A 236 22.30 -7.34 19.29
N ALA A 237 21.14 -6.70 19.12
CA ALA A 237 19.98 -7.36 18.53
C ALA A 237 20.20 -7.71 17.06
N TYR A 238 20.69 -6.76 16.26
CA TYR A 238 20.97 -6.99 14.83
C TYR A 238 22.05 -8.06 14.59
N ARG A 239 23.03 -8.21 15.48
CA ARG A 239 24.04 -9.27 15.37
C ARG A 239 23.45 -10.69 15.51
N GLN A 240 22.29 -10.81 16.14
CA GLN A 240 21.57 -12.09 16.27
C GLN A 240 20.61 -12.33 15.10
N VAL A 241 20.25 -11.31 14.33
CA VAL A 241 19.37 -11.46 13.17
C VAL A 241 20.13 -12.21 12.06
N MET A 242 19.82 -13.49 11.90
CA MET A 242 20.43 -14.38 10.91
C MET A 242 19.61 -15.67 10.77
N LEU A 243 20.08 -16.55 9.88
CA LEU A 243 19.57 -17.91 9.75
C LEU A 243 20.29 -18.84 10.73
N TYR A 244 19.53 -19.68 11.43
CA TYR A 244 20.01 -20.66 12.38
C TYR A 244 19.65 -22.07 11.92
N GLY A 245 20.55 -23.02 12.19
CA GLY A 245 20.23 -24.43 12.06
C GLY A 245 19.11 -24.84 13.05
N PRO A 246 18.35 -25.89 12.75
CA PRO A 246 17.20 -26.31 13.57
C PRO A 246 17.62 -26.70 15.00
N ASP A 247 18.84 -27.21 15.17
CA ASP A 247 19.37 -27.67 16.45
C ASP A 247 20.35 -26.66 17.10
N ASP A 248 20.43 -25.42 16.60
CA ASP A 248 21.37 -24.42 17.12
C ASP A 248 21.11 -24.13 18.61
N PRO A 249 22.13 -24.27 19.49
CA PRO A 249 21.96 -24.11 20.94
C PRO A 249 21.66 -22.68 21.37
N ARG A 250 21.81 -21.69 20.48
CA ARG A 250 21.47 -20.29 20.75
C ARG A 250 19.96 -20.05 20.75
N ILE A 251 19.16 -20.98 20.21
CA ILE A 251 17.70 -20.91 20.25
C ILE A 251 17.18 -21.73 21.43
N ASP A 252 16.37 -21.08 22.28
CA ASP A 252 15.67 -21.70 23.41
C ASP A 252 14.92 -22.97 22.94
N ALA A 253 15.04 -24.06 23.71
CA ALA A 253 14.38 -25.32 23.43
C ALA A 253 12.85 -25.18 23.37
N ASP A 254 12.23 -24.32 24.18
CA ASP A 254 10.78 -24.06 24.12
C ASP A 254 10.39 -23.39 22.78
N ILE A 255 11.22 -22.48 22.25
CA ILE A 255 11.00 -21.86 20.94
C ILE A 255 11.09 -22.92 19.85
N ARG A 256 12.14 -23.75 19.87
CA ARG A 256 12.29 -24.85 18.90
C ARG A 256 11.11 -25.81 18.96
N GLN A 257 10.65 -26.17 20.15
CA GLN A 257 9.48 -27.04 20.31
C GLN A 257 8.20 -26.41 19.73
N ARG A 258 7.99 -25.11 19.92
CA ARG A 258 6.83 -24.39 19.36
C ARG A 258 6.86 -24.31 17.84
N LEU A 259 8.05 -24.12 17.27
CA LEU A 259 8.25 -24.11 15.82
C LEU A 259 8.22 -25.52 15.22
N SER A 260 8.50 -26.53 16.04
CA SER A 260 8.42 -27.93 15.66
C SER A 260 6.96 -28.39 15.54
N GLY A 261 6.73 -29.29 14.60
CA GLY A 261 5.42 -29.93 14.43
C GLY A 261 4.44 -29.02 13.69
N GLY A 262 3.91 -29.56 12.60
CA GLY A 262 2.91 -28.93 11.78
C GLY A 262 1.94 -29.99 11.29
N GLN A 263 0.94 -30.32 12.11
CA GLN A 263 -0.05 -31.30 11.73
C GLN A 263 -1.22 -30.59 11.07
N VAL A 264 -1.54 -31.04 9.86
CA VAL A 264 -2.80 -30.68 9.22
C VAL A 264 -3.88 -31.55 9.85
N ARG A 265 -4.79 -30.95 10.61
CA ARG A 265 -5.95 -31.62 11.23
C ARG A 265 -7.19 -31.26 10.43
N ASP A 266 -7.90 -32.26 9.91
CA ASP A 266 -9.12 -32.06 9.12
C ASP A 266 -8.95 -31.07 7.93
N GLY A 267 -7.75 -31.03 7.34
CA GLY A 267 -7.41 -30.12 6.23
C GLY A 267 -6.98 -28.71 6.66
N LEU A 268 -6.92 -28.43 7.97
CA LEU A 268 -6.53 -27.14 8.54
C LEU A 268 -5.13 -27.20 9.17
N PHE A 269 -4.36 -26.13 8.99
CA PHE A 269 -3.09 -25.94 9.69
C PHE A 269 -3.28 -24.93 10.81
N GLU A 270 -3.32 -25.41 12.05
CA GLU A 270 -3.67 -24.61 13.23
C GLU A 270 -2.55 -24.59 14.28
N VAL A 271 -2.57 -23.56 15.12
CA VAL A 271 -1.67 -23.43 16.28
C VAL A 271 -2.54 -23.33 17.52
N GLU A 272 -2.20 -24.15 18.51
CA GLU A 272 -2.84 -24.18 19.84
C GLU A 272 -2.30 -23.07 20.75
#